data_AF-A0A6V7TVB1-F1
#
_entry.id   AF-A0A6V7TVB1-F1
#
_cell.length_a   1.000
_cell.length_b   1.000
_cell.length_c   1.000
_cell.angle_alpha   90.00
_cell.angle_beta   90.00
_cell.angle_gamma   90.00
#
_symmetry.space_group_name_H-M   'P 1'
#
loop_
_entity.id
_entity.type
_entity.pdbx_description
1 polymer ?
#
loop_
_entity_poly.entity_id
_entity_poly.type
_entity_poly.pdbx_seq_one_letter_code
_entity_poly.pdbx_strand_id
1 'polypeptide(L)'
;MDSQEQFQLEPIKLAVIINFLIFAGFSNWVALAYIHDFIGRNPLPDIIFHFVDEQPWAIPLGDFMVMLCSISLILLFIFHKHRIVVIRRILFIIACLYSFRTVMMLVTQLPAGYKNNEVRCRPLINKINRTLSIYLIRTLEQTIHVGLQDNSKQMLCGDFLFSGHTLIMVSWFLVDFWLKKFFFEFL
;
A
#
# COMPACT_ATOMS: atom_id res chain seq x y z
N MET A 1 -11.87 -44.67 6.99
CA MET A 1 -12.96 -43.71 6.69
C MET A 1 -13.01 -42.72 7.83
N ASP A 2 -12.06 -41.80 7.86
CA ASP A 2 -12.38 -40.41 8.18
C ASP A 2 -11.38 -39.57 7.39
N SER A 3 -11.93 -38.69 6.61
CA SER A 3 -11.29 -37.94 5.55
C SER A 3 -10.16 -37.11 6.14
N GLN A 4 -8.92 -37.55 5.95
CA GLN A 4 -7.83 -36.63 5.69
C GLN A 4 -8.30 -35.77 4.51
N GLU A 5 -8.94 -34.64 4.82
CA GLU A 5 -9.15 -33.54 3.92
C GLU A 5 -7.75 -33.14 3.45
N GLN A 6 -7.35 -33.80 2.37
CA GLN A 6 -6.12 -33.57 1.67
C GLN A 6 -6.13 -32.07 1.39
N PHE A 7 -5.18 -31.36 1.98
CA PHE A 7 -4.95 -29.94 1.78
C PHE A 7 -4.71 -29.73 0.29
N GLN A 8 -5.79 -29.61 -0.49
CA GLN A 8 -5.76 -29.50 -1.95
C GLN A 8 -5.14 -28.15 -2.22
N LEU A 9 -3.83 -28.16 -2.45
CA LEU A 9 -3.10 -27.05 -3.01
C LEU A 9 -3.79 -26.79 -4.35
N GLU A 10 -4.59 -25.73 -4.42
CA GLU A 10 -5.21 -25.28 -5.67
C GLU A 10 -4.28 -24.23 -6.29
N PRO A 11 -3.24 -24.64 -7.04
CA PRO A 11 -2.25 -23.73 -7.59
C PRO A 11 -2.91 -22.69 -8.49
N ILE A 12 -4.02 -23.06 -9.14
CA ILE A 12 -4.82 -22.17 -9.97
C ILE A 12 -5.38 -21.00 -9.15
N LYS A 13 -5.99 -21.26 -7.98
CA LYS A 13 -6.53 -20.18 -7.15
C LYS A 13 -5.44 -19.27 -6.60
N LEU A 14 -4.29 -19.86 -6.23
CA LEU A 14 -3.13 -19.08 -5.78
C LEU A 14 -2.58 -18.21 -6.93
N ALA A 15 -2.44 -18.77 -8.13
CA ALA A 15 -1.98 -18.03 -9.30
C ALA A 15 -2.93 -16.88 -9.65
N VAL A 16 -4.25 -17.10 -9.61
CA VAL A 16 -5.25 -16.03 -9.82
C VAL A 16 -5.08 -14.91 -8.80
N ILE A 17 -4.93 -15.24 -7.51
CA ILE A 17 -4.75 -14.24 -6.45
C ILE A 17 -3.43 -13.48 -6.60
N ILE A 18 -2.34 -14.17 -6.95
CA ILE A 18 -1.04 -13.52 -7.19
C ILE A 18 -1.14 -12.56 -8.39
N ASN A 19 -1.75 -12.99 -9.50
CA ASN A 19 -1.97 -12.11 -10.65
C ASN A 19 -2.84 -10.90 -10.29
N PHE A 20 -3.91 -11.11 -9.52
CA PHE A 20 -4.75 -10.02 -9.02
C PHE A 20 -3.97 -9.03 -8.15
N LEU A 21 -3.12 -9.52 -7.24
CA LEU A 21 -2.26 -8.70 -6.41
C LEU A 21 -1.24 -7.90 -7.23
N ILE A 22 -0.59 -8.52 -8.20
CA ILE A 22 0.37 -7.84 -9.09
C ILE A 22 -0.32 -6.72 -9.86
N PHE A 23 -1.49 -7.00 -10.43
CA PHE A 23 -2.27 -6.00 -11.15
C PHE A 23 -2.73 -4.86 -10.21
N ALA A 24 -3.23 -5.19 -9.02
CA ALA A 24 -3.66 -4.21 -8.04
C ALA A 24 -2.48 -3.32 -7.56
N GLY A 25 -1.34 -3.92 -7.23
CA GLY A 25 -0.13 -3.20 -6.83
C GLY A 25 0.40 -2.28 -7.94
N PHE A 26 0.51 -2.81 -9.16
CA PHE A 26 0.93 -2.00 -10.32
C PHE A 26 -0.03 -0.83 -10.57
N SER A 27 -1.35 -1.08 -10.50
CA SER A 27 -2.35 -0.02 -10.68
C SER A 27 -2.23 1.10 -9.62
N ASN A 28 -1.81 0.78 -8.40
CA ASN A 28 -1.58 1.79 -7.35
C ASN A 28 -0.41 2.71 -7.69
N TRP A 29 0.70 2.14 -8.14
CA TRP A 29 1.87 2.94 -8.50
C TRP A 29 1.62 3.81 -9.73
N VAL A 30 0.88 3.28 -10.70
CA VAL A 30 0.35 4.06 -11.82
C VAL A 30 -0.50 5.20 -11.26
N ALA A 31 -1.54 4.93 -10.47
CA ALA A 31 -2.40 5.99 -9.92
C ALA A 31 -1.62 7.05 -9.11
N LEU A 32 -0.65 6.64 -8.30
CA LEU A 32 0.21 7.55 -7.53
C LEU A 32 1.08 8.43 -8.44
N ALA A 33 1.75 7.85 -9.44
CA ALA A 33 2.53 8.60 -10.41
C ALA A 33 1.66 9.58 -11.19
N TYR A 34 0.42 9.18 -11.52
CA TYR A 34 -0.52 10.04 -12.22
C TYR A 34 -0.90 11.25 -11.38
N ILE A 35 -1.35 11.04 -10.15
CA ILE A 35 -1.76 12.13 -9.25
C ILE A 35 -0.58 13.05 -8.96
N HIS A 36 0.61 12.50 -8.69
CA HIS A 36 1.81 13.28 -8.41
C HIS A 36 2.14 14.33 -9.50
N ASP A 37 1.98 13.96 -10.76
CA ASP A 37 2.33 14.83 -11.89
C ASP A 37 1.15 15.62 -12.45
N PHE A 38 -0.08 15.19 -12.19
CA PHE A 38 -1.28 15.85 -12.71
C PHE A 38 -1.88 16.86 -11.72
N ILE A 39 -1.77 16.57 -10.42
CA ILE A 39 -2.26 17.45 -9.36
C ILE A 39 -1.26 18.58 -9.12
N GLY A 40 -1.78 19.80 -8.94
CA GLY A 40 -0.94 20.97 -8.67
C GLY A 40 -0.15 20.84 -7.37
N ARG A 41 0.88 21.69 -7.20
CA ARG A 41 1.75 21.69 -6.01
C ARG A 41 1.25 22.51 -4.84
N ASN A 42 0.11 23.18 -5.01
CA ASN A 42 -0.45 23.98 -3.95
C ASN A 42 -0.94 23.05 -2.85
N PRO A 43 -0.58 23.33 -1.58
CA PRO A 43 -1.02 22.51 -0.46
C PRO A 43 -2.55 22.51 -0.38
N LEU A 44 -3.08 21.40 0.11
CA LEU A 44 -4.52 21.26 0.33
C LEU A 44 -4.98 22.30 1.37
N PRO A 45 -6.00 23.14 1.08
CA PRO A 45 -6.44 24.22 1.95
C PRO A 45 -7.34 23.69 3.07
N ASP A 46 -6.80 22.82 3.93
CA ASP A 46 -7.53 22.30 5.07
C ASP A 46 -7.45 23.28 6.26
N ILE A 47 -8.61 23.55 6.86
CA ILE A 47 -8.73 24.44 8.04
C ILE A 47 -7.80 23.97 9.17
N ILE A 48 -7.69 22.65 9.36
CA ILE A 48 -6.87 22.06 10.41
C ILE A 48 -5.39 22.39 10.21
N PHE A 49 -4.88 22.39 8.97
CA PHE A 49 -3.49 22.73 8.67
C PHE A 49 -3.18 24.22 8.82
N HIS A 50 -4.20 25.06 9.03
CA HIS A 50 -3.98 26.45 9.45
C HIS A 50 -3.65 26.55 10.95
N PHE A 51 -4.16 25.62 11.77
CA PHE A 51 -3.99 25.62 13.23
C PHE A 51 -2.91 24.65 13.72
N VAL A 52 -2.70 23.56 12.99
CA VAL A 52 -1.77 22.49 13.35
C VAL A 52 -0.72 22.35 12.25
N ASP A 53 0.52 22.69 12.57
CA ASP A 53 1.64 22.51 11.66
C ASP A 53 1.94 21.01 11.43
N GLU A 54 2.55 20.74 10.28
CA GLU A 54 2.98 19.40 9.87
C GLU A 54 3.92 18.78 10.91
N GLN A 55 3.60 17.57 11.38
CA GLN A 55 4.37 16.88 12.40
C GLN A 55 5.46 16.00 11.75
N PRO A 56 6.75 16.37 11.83
CA PRO A 56 7.81 15.66 11.14
C PRO A 56 8.08 14.26 11.71
N TRP A 57 7.70 14.02 12.96
CA TRP A 57 7.86 12.73 13.64
C TRP A 57 6.82 11.68 13.21
N ALA A 58 5.74 12.08 12.53
CA ALA A 58 4.67 11.17 12.14
C ALA A 58 5.12 10.16 11.07
N ILE A 59 5.97 10.58 10.13
CA ILE A 59 6.51 9.72 9.06
C ILE A 59 7.37 8.59 9.64
N PRO A 60 8.46 8.87 10.41
CA PRO A 60 9.29 7.80 10.95
C PRO A 60 8.53 6.89 11.93
N LEU A 61 7.51 7.40 12.63
CA LEU A 61 6.64 6.57 13.44
C LEU A 61 5.81 5.60 12.57
N GLY A 62 5.28 6.07 11.44
CA GLY A 62 4.58 5.24 10.45
C GLY A 62 5.46 4.13 9.91
N ASP A 63 6.71 4.46 9.53
CA ASP A 63 7.70 3.47 9.06
C ASP A 63 7.96 2.40 10.12
N PHE A 64 8.14 2.80 11.38
CA PHE A 64 8.36 1.89 12.50
C PHE A 64 7.17 0.95 12.73
N MET A 65 5.94 1.49 12.70
CA MET A 65 4.73 0.69 12.88
C MET A 65 4.54 -0.32 11.75
N VAL A 66 4.81 0.07 10.51
CA VAL A 66 4.76 -0.85 9.36
C VAL A 66 5.81 -1.94 9.45
N MET A 67 7.03 -1.60 9.88
CA MET A 67 8.08 -2.58 10.11
C MET A 67 7.62 -3.62 11.15
N LEU A 68 7.04 -3.18 12.26
CA LEU A 68 6.53 -4.05 13.31
C LEU A 68 5.41 -4.97 12.78
N CYS A 69 4.40 -4.41 12.11
CA CYS A 69 3.31 -5.17 11.50
C CYS A 69 3.83 -6.19 10.46
N SER A 70 4.77 -5.79 9.60
CA SER A 70 5.34 -6.65 8.57
C SER A 70 6.13 -7.83 9.18
N ILE A 71 6.97 -7.57 10.19
CA ILE A 71 7.70 -8.63 10.91
C ILE A 71 6.72 -9.62 11.53
N SER A 72 5.67 -9.12 12.20
CA SER A 72 4.68 -10.00 12.83
C SER A 72 3.88 -10.84 11.82
N LEU A 73 3.55 -10.30 10.63
CA LEU A 73 2.95 -11.07 9.53
C LEU A 73 3.89 -12.16 9.01
N ILE A 74 5.18 -11.86 8.88
CA ILE A 74 6.19 -12.84 8.46
C ILE A 74 6.31 -13.97 9.49
N LEU A 75 6.38 -13.64 10.79
CA LEU A 75 6.39 -14.64 11.86
C LEU A 75 5.14 -15.52 11.80
N LEU A 76 3.97 -14.91 11.56
CA LEU A 76 2.71 -15.64 11.39
C LEU A 76 2.78 -16.64 10.22
N PHE A 77 3.34 -16.23 9.07
CA PHE A 77 3.52 -17.13 7.93
C PHE A 77 4.46 -18.31 8.22
N ILE A 78 5.48 -18.11 9.06
CA ILE A 78 6.46 -19.16 9.41
C ILE A 78 5.85 -20.14 10.42
N PHE A 79 5.23 -19.65 11.49
CA PHE A 79 4.79 -20.47 12.62
C PHE A 79 3.38 -21.05 12.49
N HIS A 80 2.54 -20.55 11.57
CA HIS A 80 1.15 -21.01 11.47
C HIS A 80 1.01 -22.38 10.79
N LYS A 81 0.29 -23.31 11.44
CA LYS A 81 0.06 -24.70 10.99
C LYS A 81 -0.50 -24.78 9.55
N HIS A 82 -1.47 -23.91 9.22
CA HIS A 82 -2.11 -23.83 7.90
C HIS A 82 -1.56 -22.68 7.04
N ARG A 83 -0.24 -22.47 7.06
CA ARG A 83 0.48 -21.36 6.39
C ARG A 83 -0.01 -21.00 4.98
N ILE A 84 -0.22 -21.98 4.09
CA ILE A 84 -0.61 -21.69 2.70
C ILE A 84 -2.05 -21.16 2.60
N VAL A 85 -3.00 -21.67 3.40
CA VAL A 85 -4.39 -21.17 3.42
C VAL A 85 -4.42 -19.75 3.97
N VAL A 86 -3.64 -19.49 5.03
CA VAL A 86 -3.53 -18.14 5.60
C VAL A 86 -2.91 -17.18 4.59
N ILE A 87 -1.75 -17.50 4.02
CA ILE A 87 -1.09 -16.68 2.99
C ILE A 87 -2.06 -16.32 1.87
N ARG A 88 -2.81 -17.31 1.34
CA ARG A 88 -3.79 -17.07 0.28
C ARG A 88 -4.87 -16.04 0.68
N ARG A 89 -5.37 -16.11 1.92
CA ARG A 89 -6.36 -15.16 2.44
C ARG A 89 -5.76 -13.76 2.62
N ILE A 90 -4.56 -13.67 3.20
CA ILE A 90 -3.89 -12.38 3.39
C ILE A 90 -3.60 -11.72 2.05
N LEU A 91 -3.06 -12.47 1.07
CA LEU A 91 -2.79 -11.96 -0.27
C LEU A 91 -4.05 -11.42 -0.95
N PHE A 92 -5.20 -12.10 -0.78
CA PHE A 92 -6.47 -11.63 -1.32
C PHE A 92 -6.94 -10.32 -0.65
N ILE A 93 -6.87 -10.24 0.69
CA ILE A 93 -7.22 -9.01 1.44
C ILE A 93 -6.34 -7.84 1.00
N ILE A 94 -5.02 -8.04 0.93
CA ILE A 94 -4.07 -7.03 0.48
C ILE A 94 -4.40 -6.57 -0.95
N ALA A 95 -4.71 -7.50 -1.86
CA ALA A 95 -5.08 -7.17 -3.23
C ALA A 95 -6.36 -6.32 -3.29
N CYS A 96 -7.41 -6.68 -2.52
CA CYS A 96 -8.63 -5.88 -2.42
C CYS A 96 -8.39 -4.48 -1.86
N LEU A 97 -7.57 -4.34 -0.81
CA LEU A 97 -7.22 -3.04 -0.23
C LEU A 97 -6.44 -2.18 -1.23
N TYR A 98 -5.51 -2.77 -1.98
CA TYR A 98 -4.81 -2.08 -3.06
C TYR A 98 -5.79 -1.63 -4.15
N SER A 99 -6.71 -2.46 -4.61
CA SER A 99 -7.71 -2.04 -5.60
C SER A 99 -8.57 -0.89 -5.09
N PHE A 100 -9.05 -0.97 -3.84
CA PHE A 100 -9.83 0.10 -3.22
C PHE A 100 -9.04 1.41 -3.14
N ARG A 101 -7.77 1.33 -2.74
CA ARG A 101 -6.88 2.48 -2.71
C ARG A 101 -6.73 3.13 -4.10
N THR A 102 -6.49 2.35 -5.15
CA THR A 102 -6.40 2.86 -6.52
C THR A 102 -7.66 3.64 -6.88
N VAL A 103 -8.84 3.05 -6.65
CA VAL A 103 -10.12 3.68 -6.97
C VAL A 103 -10.29 4.99 -6.20
N MET A 104 -10.02 4.98 -4.88
CA MET A 104 -10.17 6.18 -4.06
C MET A 104 -9.20 7.29 -4.44
N MET A 105 -7.95 6.96 -4.73
CA MET A 105 -6.97 7.92 -5.22
C MET A 105 -7.43 8.57 -6.52
N LEU A 106 -7.91 7.78 -7.49
CA LEU A 106 -8.37 8.28 -8.79
C LEU A 106 -9.65 9.13 -8.71
N VAL A 107 -10.56 8.80 -7.79
CA VAL A 107 -11.82 9.54 -7.59
C VAL A 107 -11.57 10.86 -6.86
N THR A 108 -10.70 10.86 -5.85
CA THR A 108 -10.57 11.99 -4.93
C THR A 108 -9.51 13.01 -5.34
N GLN A 109 -8.46 12.59 -6.07
CA GLN A 109 -7.44 13.45 -6.68
C GLN A 109 -6.96 14.62 -5.79
N LEU A 110 -6.57 14.34 -4.54
CA LEU A 110 -6.13 15.40 -3.63
C LEU A 110 -4.65 15.78 -3.85
N PRO A 111 -4.31 17.08 -3.82
CA PRO A 111 -2.93 17.53 -3.71
C PRO A 111 -2.32 17.15 -2.36
N ALA A 112 -0.98 17.13 -2.33
CA ALA A 112 -0.23 16.89 -1.12
C ALA A 112 -0.39 18.06 -0.14
N GLY A 113 -0.63 17.76 1.13
CA GLY A 113 -0.83 18.75 2.19
C GLY A 113 0.43 19.42 2.73
N TYR A 114 1.64 19.07 2.22
CA TYR A 114 2.88 19.61 2.79
C TYR A 114 3.06 21.08 2.45
N LYS A 115 3.47 21.87 3.44
CA LYS A 115 3.72 23.32 3.26
C LYS A 115 4.94 23.56 2.35
N ASN A 116 5.95 22.69 2.45
CA ASN A 116 7.16 22.69 1.64
C ASN A 116 7.24 21.45 0.73
N ASN A 117 6.27 21.32 -0.19
CA ASN A 117 6.20 20.21 -1.15
C ASN A 117 7.51 20.02 -1.96
N GLU A 118 8.31 21.05 -2.20
CA GLU A 118 9.54 20.98 -3.00
C GLU A 118 10.67 20.20 -2.34
N VAL A 119 10.72 20.18 -1.00
CA VAL A 119 11.76 19.45 -0.26
C VAL A 119 11.41 17.97 -0.15
N ARG A 120 10.11 17.66 -0.02
CA ARG A 120 9.61 16.30 0.24
C ARG A 120 9.28 15.53 -1.04
N CYS A 121 8.68 16.20 -2.02
CA CYS A 121 8.16 15.58 -3.23
C CYS A 121 9.16 15.71 -4.38
N ARG A 122 9.26 14.68 -5.22
CA ARG A 122 10.06 14.75 -6.46
C ARG A 122 9.59 15.91 -7.35
N PRO A 123 10.42 16.48 -8.24
CA PRO A 123 9.97 17.52 -9.16
C PRO A 123 8.90 17.00 -10.13
N LEU A 124 7.91 17.85 -10.50
CA LEU A 124 6.94 17.45 -11.54
C LEU A 124 7.62 17.30 -12.89
N ILE A 125 7.02 16.50 -13.76
CA ILE A 125 7.40 16.49 -15.18
C ILE A 125 6.90 17.78 -15.83
N ASN A 126 7.80 18.51 -16.48
CA ASN A 126 7.45 19.70 -17.26
C ASN A 126 6.37 19.37 -18.29
N LYS A 127 5.35 20.24 -18.45
CA LYS A 127 4.21 20.02 -19.36
C LYS A 127 4.64 19.72 -20.80
N ILE A 128 5.77 20.27 -21.24
CA ILE A 128 6.33 20.12 -22.59
C ILE A 128 7.01 18.75 -22.79
N ASN A 129 7.55 18.15 -21.72
CA ASN A 129 8.26 16.87 -21.74
C ASN A 129 7.42 15.72 -21.17
N ARG A 130 6.08 15.85 -21.13
CA ARG A 130 5.19 14.78 -20.63
C ARG A 130 5.08 13.63 -21.63
N THR A 131 6.12 12.81 -21.70
CA THR A 131 6.15 11.59 -22.51
C THR A 131 5.72 10.40 -21.66
N LEU A 132 4.92 9.50 -22.25
CA LEU A 132 4.48 8.25 -21.62
C LEU A 132 5.64 7.40 -21.08
N SER A 133 6.81 7.46 -21.74
CA SER A 133 8.02 6.75 -21.33
C SER A 133 8.54 7.17 -19.95
N ILE A 134 8.55 8.47 -19.65
CA ILE A 134 9.04 9.01 -18.36
C ILE A 134 8.11 8.58 -17.23
N TYR A 135 6.81 8.57 -17.50
CA TYR A 135 5.80 8.10 -16.56
C TYR A 135 5.95 6.60 -16.23
N LEU A 136 6.16 5.78 -17.26
CA LEU A 136 6.41 4.35 -17.09
C LEU A 136 7.70 4.10 -16.32
N ILE A 137 8.77 4.86 -16.59
CA ILE A 137 10.02 4.77 -15.84
C ILE A 137 9.80 5.08 -14.35
N ARG A 138 9.05 6.14 -14.01
CA ARG A 138 8.74 6.45 -12.60
C ARG A 138 7.92 5.37 -11.91
N THR A 139 6.94 4.80 -12.63
CA THR A 139 6.14 3.69 -12.12
C THR A 139 7.03 2.46 -11.87
N LEU A 140 7.93 2.16 -12.82
CA LEU A 140 8.87 1.03 -12.74
C LEU A 140 9.97 1.22 -11.69
N GLU A 141 10.38 2.45 -11.41
CA GLU A 141 11.23 2.74 -10.26
C GLU A 141 10.50 2.39 -8.96
N GLN A 142 9.22 2.76 -8.83
CA GLN A 142 8.42 2.52 -7.62
C GLN A 142 8.15 1.02 -7.37
N THR A 143 7.59 0.30 -8.38
CA THR A 143 8.30 -0.82 -8.98
C THR A 143 9.28 -1.65 -8.15
N ILE A 144 10.52 -1.47 -8.58
CA ILE A 144 11.71 -2.18 -8.17
C ILE A 144 12.00 -1.97 -6.69
N HIS A 145 11.66 -0.80 -6.14
CA HIS A 145 11.85 -0.52 -4.72
C HIS A 145 10.77 -1.18 -3.84
N VAL A 146 9.75 -1.83 -4.42
CA VAL A 146 8.63 -2.48 -3.69
C VAL A 146 7.96 -1.50 -2.70
N GLY A 147 8.00 -0.20 -3.01
CA GLY A 147 7.50 0.85 -2.12
C GLY A 147 8.32 1.10 -0.85
N LEU A 148 9.52 0.53 -0.71
CA LEU A 148 10.47 0.93 0.34
C LEU A 148 10.99 2.33 0.02
N GLN A 149 10.69 3.27 0.91
CA GLN A 149 11.05 4.65 0.74
C GLN A 149 12.40 4.93 1.42
N ASP A 150 13.39 5.32 0.63
CA ASP A 150 14.65 5.85 1.17
C ASP A 150 14.39 7.22 1.79
N ASN A 151 14.66 7.36 3.09
CA ASN A 151 14.53 8.63 3.82
C ASN A 151 15.41 9.77 3.25
N SER A 152 16.42 9.43 2.44
CA SER A 152 17.32 10.38 1.80
C SER A 152 16.85 10.86 0.43
N LYS A 153 15.81 10.24 -0.16
CA LYS A 153 15.31 10.57 -1.50
C LYS A 153 13.92 11.19 -1.43
N GLN A 154 13.65 12.11 -2.35
CA GLN A 154 12.33 12.69 -2.50
C GLN A 154 11.31 11.64 -2.95
N MET A 155 10.11 11.69 -2.37
CA MET A 155 9.04 10.72 -2.59
C MET A 155 8.06 11.18 -3.67
N LEU A 156 7.26 10.23 -4.19
CA LEU A 156 6.09 10.58 -4.98
C LEU A 156 4.97 10.97 -4.02
N CYS A 157 4.52 12.22 -4.11
CA CYS A 157 3.41 12.74 -3.34
C CYS A 157 2.07 12.60 -4.08
N GLY A 158 0.99 12.36 -3.36
CA GLY A 158 -0.36 12.19 -3.92
C GLY A 158 -1.20 11.15 -3.17
N ASP A 159 -0.61 10.48 -2.19
CA ASP A 159 -1.23 9.48 -1.33
C ASP A 159 -1.30 9.91 0.14
N PHE A 160 -1.37 11.21 0.40
CA PHE A 160 -1.38 11.74 1.77
C PHE A 160 -2.53 11.14 2.62
N LEU A 161 -3.75 11.09 2.06
CA LEU A 161 -4.91 10.53 2.75
C LEU A 161 -4.97 8.99 2.67
N PHE A 162 -4.46 8.41 1.58
CA PHE A 162 -4.50 6.97 1.32
C PHE A 162 -3.08 6.38 1.24
N SER A 163 -2.33 6.42 2.35
CA SER A 163 -0.93 5.97 2.43
C SER A 163 -0.74 4.44 2.32
N GLY A 164 0.47 4.00 1.96
CA GLY A 164 0.83 2.56 1.90
C GLY A 164 0.91 1.92 3.26
N HIS A 165 1.31 2.73 4.24
CA HIS A 165 1.53 2.27 5.60
C HIS A 165 0.23 1.77 6.23
N THR A 166 -0.86 2.51 6.03
CA THR A 166 -2.17 2.15 6.57
C THR A 166 -2.69 0.85 5.98
N LEU A 167 -2.39 0.54 4.71
CA LEU A 167 -2.79 -0.72 4.09
C LEU A 167 -2.18 -1.93 4.81
N ILE A 168 -0.89 -1.86 5.15
CA ILE A 168 -0.20 -2.93 5.88
C ILE A 168 -0.77 -3.07 7.30
N MET A 169 -0.98 -1.94 7.98
CA MET A 169 -1.53 -1.94 9.34
C MET A 169 -2.98 -2.47 9.38
N VAL A 170 -3.82 -2.06 8.43
CA VAL A 170 -5.20 -2.57 8.30
C VAL A 170 -5.21 -4.05 7.93
N SER A 171 -4.32 -4.47 7.04
CA SER A 171 -4.16 -5.90 6.71
C SER A 171 -3.81 -6.71 7.95
N TRP A 172 -2.90 -6.22 8.79
CA TRP A 172 -2.54 -6.87 10.06
C TRP A 172 -3.75 -6.98 11.01
N PHE A 173 -4.51 -5.90 11.19
CA PHE A 173 -5.68 -5.89 12.05
C PHE A 173 -6.78 -6.85 11.55
N LEU A 174 -7.05 -6.85 10.25
CA LEU A 174 -8.02 -7.76 9.64
C LEU A 174 -7.59 -9.22 9.81
N VAL A 175 -6.30 -9.50 9.70
CA VAL A 175 -5.74 -10.83 9.89
C VAL A 175 -5.95 -11.32 11.32
N ASP A 176 -5.65 -10.49 12.32
CA ASP A 176 -5.90 -10.81 13.73
C ASP A 176 -7.39 -11.08 14.00
N PHE A 177 -8.28 -10.22 13.50
CA PHE A 177 -9.73 -10.38 13.65
C PHE A 177 -10.25 -11.69 13.03
N TRP A 178 -9.83 -11.99 11.80
CA TRP A 178 -10.25 -13.19 11.09
C TRP A 178 -9.66 -14.47 11.67
N LEU A 179 -8.42 -14.44 12.16
CA LEU A 179 -7.80 -15.56 12.85
C LEU A 179 -8.49 -15.86 14.18
N LYS A 180 -8.80 -14.83 14.97
CA LYS A 180 -9.48 -14.99 16.26
C LYS A 180 -10.86 -15.61 16.10
N LYS A 181 -11.65 -15.15 15.13
CA LYS A 181 -12.99 -15.72 14.86
C LYS A 181 -12.93 -17.22 14.57
N PHE A 182 -11.90 -17.67 13.86
CA PHE A 182 -11.73 -19.08 13.52
C PHE A 182 -11.15 -19.91 14.68
N PHE A 183 -10.26 -19.32 15.49
CA PHE A 183 -9.68 -20.01 16.67
C PHE A 183 -10.73 -20.21 17.78
N PHE A 184 -11.70 -19.31 17.91
CA PHE A 184 -12.77 -19.40 18.91
C PHE A 184 -13.96 -20.27 18.48
N GLU A 185 -14.17 -20.52 17.18
CA GLU A 185 -15.22 -21.45 16.70
C GLU A 185 -14.85 -22.93 16.87
N PHE A 186 -13.62 -23.24 17.30
CA PHE A 186 -13.13 -24.62 17.49
C PHE A 186 -12.88 -25.01 18.96
N LEU A 187 -13.25 -24.16 19.92
CA LEU A 187 -13.14 -24.41 21.36
C LEU A 187 -14.50 -24.26 22.03
#